data_AF-A0A2A9NP25-F1
#
_entry.id   AF-A0A2A9NP25-F1
#
_cell.length_a   1.000
_cell.length_b   1.000
_cell.length_c   1.000
_cell.angle_alpha   90.00
_cell.angle_beta   90.00
_cell.angle_gamma   90.00
#
_symmetry.space_group_name_H-M   'P 1'
#
loop_
_entity.id
_entity.type
_entity.pdbx_description
1 polymer ?
#
loop_
_entity_poly.entity_id
_entity_poly.type
_entity_poly.pdbx_seq_one_letter_code
_entity_poly.pdbx_strand_id
1 'polypeptide(L)'
;MDRFLAPHTPEALAHSLITQNWHHWSVEYPSLAETLIAGCASYGALDRYLSGADLVLLPRTRSELESILRRYCYDAIHNAISISRVPLESGGYSRICHLAEKSIRDVLDTKDNVKILLALHRAPKMESTHDAEDRSVASIATK
;
A
#
# COMPACT_ATOMS: atom_id res chain seq x y z
N MET A 1 7.32 2.81 -5.78
CA MET A 1 7.01 3.61 -4.57
C MET A 1 7.07 5.11 -4.85
N ASP A 2 8.12 5.62 -5.50
CA ASP A 2 8.43 7.05 -5.72
C ASP A 2 7.30 7.94 -6.27
N ARG A 3 6.35 7.36 -7.03
CA ARG A 3 5.18 8.10 -7.53
C ARG A 3 4.19 8.48 -6.43
N PHE A 4 4.06 7.64 -5.41
CA PHE A 4 3.06 7.77 -4.36
C PHE A 4 3.66 8.45 -3.13
N LEU A 5 4.86 8.02 -2.73
CA LEU A 5 5.64 8.63 -1.66
C LEU A 5 7.08 8.72 -2.16
N ALA A 6 7.52 9.93 -2.50
CA ALA A 6 8.87 10.17 -2.97
C ALA A 6 9.88 10.02 -1.82
N PRO A 7 11.16 9.72 -2.10
CA PRO A 7 12.16 9.46 -1.04
C PRO A 7 12.37 10.58 -0.01
N HIS A 8 11.98 11.81 -0.35
CA HIS A 8 12.10 12.99 0.50
C HIS A 8 10.84 13.31 1.31
N THR A 9 9.77 12.53 1.16
CA THR A 9 8.55 12.73 1.96
C THR A 9 8.79 12.27 3.41
N PRO A 10 8.09 12.85 4.39
CA PRO A 10 8.25 12.45 5.79
C PRO A 10 7.97 10.97 6.02
N GLU A 11 7.06 10.35 5.27
CA GLU A 11 6.77 8.92 5.33
C GLU A 11 7.96 8.06 4.90
N ALA A 12 8.59 8.40 3.78
CA ALA A 12 9.74 7.67 3.26
C ALA A 12 10.95 7.80 4.20
N LEU A 13 11.18 8.99 4.74
CA LEU A 13 12.22 9.24 5.73
C LEU A 13 11.96 8.48 7.04
N ALA A 14 10.72 8.50 7.54
CA ALA A 14 10.33 7.77 8.74
C ALA A 14 10.50 6.26 8.55
N HIS A 15 10.08 5.72 7.40
CA HIS A 15 10.29 4.32 7.07
C HIS A 15 11.78 3.98 7.02
N SER A 16 12.59 4.76 6.31
CA SER A 16 14.04 4.55 6.25
C SER A 16 14.69 4.58 7.64
N LEU A 17 14.32 5.55 8.49
CA LEU A 17 14.86 5.68 9.84
C LEU A 17 14.51 4.47 10.70
N ILE A 18 13.22 4.07 10.72
CA ILE A 18 12.75 2.94 11.52
C ILE A 18 13.31 1.62 10.99
N THR A 19 13.34 1.39 9.68
CA THR A 19 13.90 0.14 9.13
C THR A 19 15.40 0.02 9.39
N GLN A 20 16.17 1.11 9.32
CA GLN A 20 17.62 1.08 9.55
C GLN A 20 17.98 1.00 11.04
N ASN A 21 17.22 1.66 11.90
CA ASN A 21 17.53 1.78 13.34
C ASN A 21 16.45 1.16 14.21
N TRP A 22 15.89 0.02 13.77
CA TRP A 22 14.63 -0.53 14.27
C TRP A 22 14.54 -0.76 15.79
N HIS A 23 15.68 -0.95 16.46
CA HIS A 23 15.79 -1.09 17.91
C HIS A 23 16.11 0.20 18.68
N HIS A 24 16.70 1.21 18.04
CA HIS A 24 17.31 2.36 18.72
C HIS A 24 16.61 3.70 18.43
N TRP A 25 15.85 3.79 17.34
CA TRP A 25 15.21 5.04 16.92
C TRP A 25 14.32 5.66 18.01
N SER A 26 13.69 4.84 18.85
CA SER A 26 12.80 5.27 19.92
C SER A 26 13.52 5.95 21.08
N VAL A 27 14.80 5.64 21.30
CA VAL A 27 15.64 6.25 22.33
C VAL A 27 16.14 7.61 21.88
N GLU A 28 16.43 7.75 20.58
CA GLU A 28 16.97 8.99 19.99
C GLU A 28 15.89 10.05 19.76
N TYR A 29 14.66 9.65 19.42
CA TYR A 29 13.59 10.57 19.04
C TYR A 29 12.25 10.32 19.76
N PRO A 30 12.21 10.32 21.11
CA PRO A 30 10.99 10.00 21.86
C PRO A 30 9.85 11.00 21.58
N SER A 31 10.17 12.29 21.36
CA SER A 31 9.18 13.33 21.07
C SER A 31 8.56 13.24 19.68
N LEU A 32 9.24 12.56 18.74
CA LEU A 32 8.76 12.39 17.36
C LEU A 32 8.14 11.01 17.14
N ALA A 33 8.09 10.16 18.16
CA ALA A 33 7.74 8.76 18.01
C ALA A 33 6.37 8.57 17.34
N GLU A 34 5.37 9.36 17.70
CA GLU A 34 4.04 9.26 17.08
C GLU A 34 4.07 9.58 15.58
N THR A 35 4.80 10.62 15.17
CA THR A 35 4.90 11.02 13.77
C THR A 35 5.72 10.03 12.95
N LEU A 36 6.81 9.50 13.53
CA LEU A 36 7.65 8.50 12.90
C LEU A 36 6.91 7.18 12.71
N ILE A 37 6.18 6.71 13.73
CA ILE A 37 5.36 5.50 13.62
C ILE A 37 4.29 5.69 12.54
N ALA A 38 3.58 6.83 12.55
CA ALA A 38 2.54 7.10 11.57
C ALA A 38 3.10 7.12 10.14
N GLY A 39 4.19 7.85 9.90
CA GLY A 39 4.82 7.95 8.59
C GLY A 39 5.34 6.60 8.09
N CYS A 40 6.02 5.84 8.94
CA CYS A 40 6.49 4.50 8.62
C CYS A 40 5.34 3.54 8.30
N ALA A 41 4.23 3.63 9.04
CA ALA A 41 3.05 2.81 8.82
C ALA A 41 2.37 3.12 7.48
N SER A 42 2.20 4.41 7.14
CA SER A 42 1.64 4.83 5.85
C SER A 42 2.50 4.38 4.67
N TYR A 43 3.83 4.53 4.78
CA TYR A 43 4.75 4.03 3.77
C TYR A 43 4.65 2.51 3.62
N GLY A 44 4.74 1.78 4.73
CA GLY A 44 4.68 0.32 4.73
C GLY A 44 3.35 -0.23 4.22
N ALA A 45 2.22 0.44 4.50
CA ALA A 45 0.92 0.05 3.99
C ALA A 45 0.82 0.19 2.47
N LEU A 46 1.34 1.29 1.91
CA LEU A 46 1.40 1.50 0.47
C LEU A 46 2.37 0.51 -0.18
N ASP A 47 3.55 0.29 0.38
CA ASP A 47 4.52 -0.67 -0.14
C ASP A 47 3.98 -2.11 -0.15
N ARG A 48 3.31 -2.52 0.93
CA ARG A 48 2.59 -3.81 1.03
C ARG A 48 1.50 -3.93 -0.03
N TYR A 49 0.72 -2.87 -0.24
CA TYR A 49 -0.28 -2.88 -1.30
C TYR A 49 0.37 -2.94 -2.69
N LEU A 50 1.43 -2.18 -2.96
CA LEU A 50 2.10 -2.14 -4.27
C LEU A 50 2.73 -3.49 -4.64
N SER A 51 3.28 -4.21 -3.66
CA SER A 51 3.83 -5.56 -3.86
C SER A 51 2.74 -6.64 -4.02
N GLY A 52 1.47 -6.33 -3.75
CA GLY A 52 0.38 -7.29 -3.79
C GLY A 52 0.38 -8.26 -2.59
N ALA A 53 1.16 -7.97 -1.55
CA ALA A 53 1.24 -8.79 -0.36
C ALA A 53 -0.10 -8.81 0.39
N ASP A 54 -0.58 -10.01 0.71
CA ASP A 54 -1.83 -10.24 1.45
C ASP A 54 -3.09 -9.67 0.78
N LEU A 55 -3.08 -9.53 -0.54
CA LEU A 55 -4.20 -9.03 -1.30
C LEU A 55 -5.06 -10.19 -1.82
N VAL A 56 -6.04 -10.60 -1.00
CA VAL A 56 -7.00 -11.66 -1.37
C VAL A 56 -8.19 -11.12 -2.18
N LEU A 57 -8.63 -9.90 -1.86
CA LEU A 57 -9.73 -9.23 -2.55
C LEU A 57 -9.25 -7.90 -3.14
N LEU A 58 -9.46 -7.74 -4.45
CA LEU A 58 -9.06 -6.53 -5.15
C LEU A 58 -10.08 -5.41 -4.90
N PRO A 59 -9.63 -4.22 -4.43
CA PRO A 59 -10.53 -3.10 -4.28
C PRO A 59 -11.04 -2.63 -5.65
N ARG A 60 -12.32 -2.28 -5.72
CA ARG A 60 -12.99 -1.76 -6.91
C ARG A 60 -13.25 -0.27 -6.81
N THR A 61 -13.34 0.24 -5.59
CA THR A 61 -13.67 1.64 -5.28
C THR A 61 -12.56 2.31 -4.46
N ARG A 62 -12.51 3.65 -4.48
CA ARG A 62 -11.62 4.44 -3.61
C ARG A 62 -11.79 4.07 -2.14
N SER A 63 -13.04 3.90 -1.69
CA SER A 63 -13.35 3.59 -0.29
C SER A 63 -12.84 2.21 0.14
N GLU A 64 -12.95 1.21 -0.75
CA GLU A 64 -12.39 -0.13 -0.48
C GLU A 64 -10.87 -0.09 -0.43
N LEU A 65 -10.23 0.61 -1.37
CA LEU A 65 -8.79 0.79 -1.38
C LEU A 65 -8.31 1.49 -0.11
N GLU A 66 -8.97 2.58 0.28
CA GLU A 66 -8.67 3.30 1.52
C GLU A 66 -8.84 2.38 2.74
N SER A 67 -9.91 1.59 2.81
CA SER A 67 -10.14 0.64 3.90
C SER A 67 -9.02 -0.41 4.03
N ILE A 68 -8.57 -0.97 2.90
CA ILE A 68 -7.44 -1.92 2.88
C ILE A 68 -6.15 -1.26 3.37
N LEU A 69 -5.83 -0.06 2.86
CA LEU A 69 -4.63 0.67 3.26
C LEU A 69 -4.66 1.05 4.74
N ARG A 70 -5.82 1.44 5.28
CA ARG A 70 -5.98 1.72 6.72
C ARG A 70 -5.73 0.49 7.58
N ARG A 71 -6.26 -0.67 7.16
CA ARG A 71 -5.99 -1.94 7.87
C ARG A 71 -4.50 -2.26 7.89
N TYR A 72 -3.81 -2.13 6.76
CA TYR A 72 -2.36 -2.31 6.70
C TYR A 72 -1.60 -1.30 7.55
N CYS A 73 -2.06 -0.04 7.63
CA CYS A 73 -1.48 0.95 8.53
C CYS A 73 -1.61 0.51 9.99
N TYR A 74 -2.78 0.05 10.41
CA TYR A 74 -3.00 -0.38 11.80
C TYR A 74 -2.14 -1.58 12.18
N ASP A 75 -1.99 -2.56 11.28
CA ASP A 75 -1.07 -3.68 11.48
C ASP A 75 0.37 -3.18 11.69
N ALA A 76 0.82 -2.26 10.83
CA ALA A 76 2.17 -1.69 10.92
C ALA A 76 2.37 -0.86 12.20
N ILE A 77 1.36 -0.08 12.61
CA ILE A 77 1.37 0.69 13.87
C ILE A 77 1.51 -0.25 15.07
N HIS A 78 0.69 -1.31 15.13
CA HIS A 78 0.75 -2.28 16.22
C HIS A 78 2.10 -2.97 16.29
N ASN A 79 2.67 -3.35 15.14
CA ASN A 79 4.01 -3.92 15.09
C ASN A 79 5.05 -2.92 15.61
N ALA A 80 5.04 -1.68 15.13
CA ALA A 80 5.98 -0.65 15.55
C ALA A 80 5.91 -0.33 17.05
N ILE A 81 4.71 -0.24 17.63
CA ILE A 81 4.52 0.00 19.08
C ILE A 81 5.03 -1.20 19.89
N SER A 82 4.66 -2.42 19.49
CA SER A 82 5.05 -3.64 20.20
C SER A 82 6.57 -3.82 20.25
N ILE A 83 7.24 -3.41 19.17
CA ILE A 83 8.69 -3.49 19.02
C ILE A 83 9.41 -2.38 19.79
N SER A 84 9.00 -1.14 19.57
CA SER A 84 9.73 0.04 20.07
C SER A 84 9.58 0.24 21.58
N ARG A 85 8.53 -0.36 22.18
CA ARG A 85 8.19 -0.24 23.60
C ARG A 85 8.10 1.21 24.09
N VAL A 86 7.85 2.15 23.16
CA VAL A 86 7.71 3.57 23.49
C VAL A 86 6.43 3.74 24.30
N PRO A 87 6.49 4.36 25.49
CA PRO A 87 5.28 4.74 26.20
C PRO A 87 4.55 5.79 25.38
N LEU A 88 3.33 5.49 24.95
CA LEU A 88 2.48 6.46 24.30
C LEU A 88 1.76 7.31 25.34
N GLU A 89 1.75 8.61 25.10
CA GLU A 89 0.91 9.55 25.84
C GLU A 89 -0.57 9.20 25.68
N SER A 90 -1.41 9.70 26.60
CA SER A 90 -2.86 9.52 26.47
C SER A 90 -3.35 10.05 25.11
N GLY A 91 -4.10 9.22 24.39
CA GLY A 91 -4.56 9.49 23.02
C GLY A 91 -3.50 9.37 21.92
N GLY A 92 -2.26 8.96 22.25
CA GLY A 92 -1.16 8.84 21.28
C GLY A 92 -1.46 7.84 20.17
N TYR A 93 -2.01 6.68 20.51
CA TYR A 93 -2.44 5.71 19.50
C TYR A 93 -3.45 6.31 18.51
N SER A 94 -4.45 7.04 19.00
CA SER A 94 -5.45 7.69 18.15
C SER A 94 -4.83 8.77 17.26
N ARG A 95 -3.85 9.53 17.77
CA ARG A 95 -3.11 10.52 16.96
C ARG A 95 -2.28 9.85 15.87
N ILE A 96 -1.58 8.76 16.19
CA ILE A 96 -0.81 7.97 15.22
C ILE A 96 -1.72 7.48 14.09
N CYS A 97 -2.84 6.82 14.43
CA CYS A 97 -3.80 6.35 13.44
C CYS A 97 -4.32 7.50 12.57
N HIS A 98 -4.68 8.63 13.17
CA HIS A 98 -5.17 9.79 12.44
C HIS A 98 -4.14 10.35 11.45
N LEU A 99 -2.87 10.48 11.88
CA LEU A 99 -1.78 10.93 11.02
C LEU A 99 -1.53 9.97 9.87
N ALA A 100 -1.54 8.66 10.15
CA ALA A 100 -1.32 7.64 9.13
C ALA A 100 -2.45 7.63 8.09
N GLU A 101 -3.70 7.67 8.56
CA GLU A 101 -4.89 7.79 7.70
C GLU A 101 -4.87 9.05 6.84
N LYS A 102 -4.46 10.18 7.42
CA LYS A 102 -4.33 11.44 6.69
C LYS A 102 -3.33 11.31 5.55
N SER A 103 -2.14 10.78 5.82
CA SER A 103 -1.12 10.57 4.79
C SER A 103 -1.62 9.66 3.66
N ILE A 104 -2.31 8.55 3.99
CA ILE A 104 -2.94 7.69 2.98
C ILE A 104 -3.96 8.47 2.16
N ARG A 105 -4.84 9.25 2.81
CA ARG A 105 -5.85 10.05 2.13
C ARG A 105 -5.22 11.07 1.18
N ASP A 106 -4.18 11.76 1.62
CA ASP A 106 -3.45 12.74 0.82
C ASP A 106 -2.84 12.09 -0.45
N VAL A 107 -2.30 10.86 -0.33
CA VAL A 107 -1.82 10.08 -1.48
C VAL A 107 -2.96 9.71 -2.42
N LEU A 108 -4.11 9.25 -1.88
CA LEU A 108 -5.27 8.86 -2.69
C LEU A 108 -5.92 10.06 -3.40
N ASP A 109 -5.94 11.23 -2.77
CA ASP A 109 -6.53 12.45 -3.32
C ASP A 109 -5.62 13.15 -4.33
N THR A 110 -4.38 12.68 -4.47
CA THR A 110 -3.41 13.22 -5.43
C THR A 110 -3.61 12.62 -6.83
N LYS A 111 -3.98 13.46 -7.80
CA LYS A 111 -4.03 13.16 -9.24
C LYS A 111 -4.83 11.88 -9.55
N ASP A 112 -4.29 11.00 -10.39
CA ASP A 112 -4.89 9.72 -10.79
C ASP A 112 -4.42 8.53 -9.92
N ASN A 113 -3.88 8.78 -8.73
CA ASN A 113 -3.30 7.71 -7.90
C ASN A 113 -4.31 6.59 -7.61
N VAL A 114 -5.56 6.92 -7.29
CA VAL A 114 -6.62 5.92 -7.08
C VAL A 114 -6.82 5.04 -8.32
N LYS A 115 -6.91 5.64 -9.52
CA LYS A 115 -7.12 4.85 -10.76
C LYS A 115 -5.98 3.87 -10.99
N ILE A 116 -4.74 4.33 -10.75
CA ILE A 116 -3.54 3.51 -10.93
C ILE A 116 -3.49 2.38 -9.90
N LEU A 117 -3.72 2.69 -8.62
CA LEU A 117 -3.71 1.70 -7.54
C LEU A 117 -4.82 0.65 -7.73
N LEU A 118 -6.00 1.04 -8.22
CA LEU A 118 -7.09 0.11 -8.52
C LEU A 118 -6.81 -0.76 -9.76
N ALA A 119 -5.99 -0.27 -10.70
CA ALA A 119 -5.62 -1.00 -11.91
C ALA A 119 -4.41 -1.94 -11.69
N LEU A 120 -3.57 -1.65 -10.69
CA LEU A 120 -2.27 -2.29 -10.47
C LEU A 120 -2.32 -3.83 -10.45
N HIS A 121 -3.32 -4.39 -9.76
CA HIS A 121 -3.43 -5.83 -9.52
C HIS A 121 -4.48 -6.50 -10.40
N ARG A 122 -5.05 -5.79 -11.36
CA ARG A 122 -5.97 -6.39 -12.32
C ARG A 122 -5.15 -7.19 -13.32
N ALA A 123 -5.58 -8.43 -13.59
CA ALA A 123 -4.98 -9.20 -14.66
C ALA A 123 -5.04 -8.38 -15.97
N PRO A 124 -3.95 -8.36 -16.77
CA PRO A 124 -4.01 -7.76 -18.08
C PRO A 124 -5.14 -8.44 -18.83
N LYS A 125 -6.05 -7.64 -19.37
CA LYS A 125 -7.12 -8.13 -20.23
C LYS A 125 -6.42 -8.77 -21.41
N MET A 126 -6.31 -10.11 -21.42
CA MET A 126 -5.86 -10.81 -22.60
C MET A 126 -6.85 -10.44 -23.69
N GLU A 127 -6.43 -9.57 -24.59
CA GLU A 127 -7.11 -9.42 -25.86
C GLU A 127 -6.98 -10.79 -26.52
N SER A 128 -8.06 -11.56 -26.45
CA SER A 128 -8.22 -12.78 -27.22
C SER A 128 -8.19 -12.36 -28.69
N THR A 129 -7.00 -12.34 -29.28
CA THR A 129 -6.83 -12.45 -30.73
C THR A 129 -7.52 -13.75 -31.12
N HIS A 130 -8.76 -13.61 -31.54
CA HIS A 130 -9.62 -14.65 -32.07
C HIS A 130 -9.20 -14.92 -33.53
N ASP A 131 -7.91 -15.16 -33.77
CA ASP A 131 -7.37 -15.51 -35.08
C ASP A 131 -6.99 -17.00 -35.05
N ALA A 132 -8.02 -17.84 -35.14
CA ALA A 132 -7.87 -19.19 -35.67
C ALA A 132 -9.03 -19.41 -36.64
N GLU A 133 -8.71 -19.09 -37.89
CA GLU A 133 -9.52 -19.25 -39.09
C GLU A 133 -10.24 -20.60 -39.14
N ASP A 134 -11.55 -20.49 -39.37
CA ASP A 134 -12.33 -21.26 -40.34
C ASP A 134 -11.58 -22.41 -41.05
N ARG A 135 -11.71 -23.63 -40.52
CA ARG A 135 -11.59 -24.84 -41.34
C ARG A 135 -12.95 -25.50 -41.49
N SER A 136 -13.81 -24.87 -42.28
CA SER A 136 -14.95 -25.56 -42.90
C SER A 136 -14.50 -26.31 -44.17
N VAL A 137 -14.49 -27.64 -44.04
CA VAL A 137 -14.91 -28.68 -45.00
C VAL A 137 -14.74 -28.40 -46.51
N ALA A 138 -13.85 -29.17 -47.16
CA ALA A 138 -13.99 -29.49 -48.59
C ALA A 138 -13.80 -31.00 -48.82
N SER A 139 -14.87 -31.60 -49.34
CA SER A 139 -15.05 -32.98 -49.77
C SER A 139 -13.97 -33.51 -50.69
N ILE A 140 -13.60 -34.78 -50.56
CA ILE A 140 -13.00 -35.56 -51.65
C ILE A 140 -13.79 -36.85 -51.81
N ALA A 141 -14.49 -36.94 -52.94
CA ALA A 141 -15.12 -38.15 -53.44
C ALA A 141 -14.25 -38.79 -54.54
N THR A 142 -14.30 -40.13 -54.60
CA THR A 142 -14.07 -41.02 -55.77
C THR A 142 -12.67 -41.19 -56.34
N LYS A 143 -12.14 -42.43 -56.26
CA LYS A 143 -12.21 -43.40 -57.37
C LYS A 143 -12.11 -44.84 -56.87
#